data_AF-A0A1C4XU39-F1
#
_entry.id   AF-A0A1C4XU39-F1
#
_cell.length_a   1.000
_cell.length_b   1.000
_cell.length_c   1.000
_cell.angle_alpha   90.00
_cell.angle_beta   90.00
_cell.angle_gamma   90.00
#
_symmetry.space_group_name_H-M   'P 1'
#
loop_
_entity.id
_entity.type
_entity.pdbx_description
1 polymer ?
#
loop_
_entity_poly.entity_id
_entity_poly.type
_entity_poly.pdbx_seq_one_letter_code
_entity_poly.pdbx_strand_id
1 'polypeptide(L)' 'MRGVRAESRPVSRTIIDADDELLGEAAKVFGTTTKKATINAALKSAVDREKRREFADWLKSGGLPNLTE' A
#
# COMPACT_ATOMS: atom_id res chain seq x y z
N MET A 1 -11.44 23.88 19.27
CA MET A 1 -11.38 22.73 18.34
C MET A 1 -9.92 22.41 18.05
N ARG A 2 -9.39 21.27 18.51
CA ARG A 2 -8.03 20.83 18.18
C ARG A 2 -8.07 20.07 16.87
N GLY A 3 -7.53 20.66 15.80
CA GLY A 3 -7.37 19.97 14.53
C GLY A 3 -6.45 18.77 14.71
N VAL A 4 -6.94 17.58 14.34
CA VAL A 4 -6.12 16.37 14.24
C VAL A 4 -5.11 16.63 13.13
N ARG A 5 -3.87 17.01 13.49
CA ARG A 5 -2.76 16.95 12.54
C ARG A 5 -2.54 15.48 12.23
N ALA A 6 -2.76 15.08 10.99
CA ALA A 6 -2.32 13.78 10.52
C ALA A 6 -0.81 13.69 10.76
N GLU A 7 -0.37 12.81 11.66
CA GLU A 7 1.04 12.58 11.88
C GLU A 7 1.67 12.09 10.56
N SER A 8 2.68 12.83 10.09
CA SER A 8 3.46 12.37 8.95
C SER A 8 4.14 11.07 9.33
N ARG A 9 3.81 9.98 8.62
CA ARG A 9 4.53 8.71 8.81
C ARG A 9 6.03 8.95 8.56
N PRO A 10 6.92 8.42 9.41
CA PRO A 10 8.35 8.57 9.19
C PRO A 10 8.73 7.90 7.86
N VAL A 11 9.50 8.61 7.04
CA VAL A 11 10.09 8.09 5.80
C VAL A 11 11.59 8.05 5.99
N SER A 12 12.20 6.88 5.79
CA SER A 12 13.65 6.72 5.79
C SER A 12 14.23 6.92 4.39
N ARG A 13 15.47 7.42 4.31
CA ARG A 13 16.22 7.45 3.06
C ARG A 13 17.05 6.18 2.92
N THR A 14 16.84 5.43 1.85
CA THR A 14 17.55 4.20 1.55
C THR A 14 18.23 4.34 0.19
N ILE A 15 19.49 3.91 0.09
CA ILE A 15 20.20 3.78 -1.18
C ILE A 15 20.07 2.32 -1.62
N ILE A 16 19.48 2.10 -2.79
CA ILE A 16 19.29 0.78 -3.39
C ILE A 16 19.59 0.86 -4.88
N ASP A 17 20.06 -0.23 -5.44
CA ASP A 17 20.04 -0.44 -6.89
C ASP A 17 18.64 -0.94 -7.26
N ALA A 18 18.01 -0.26 -8.23
CA ALA A 18 16.68 -0.60 -8.72
C ALA A 18 16.75 -0.81 -10.24
N ASP A 19 15.98 -1.78 -10.73
CA ASP A 19 15.78 -1.99 -12.16
C ASP A 19 14.99 -0.81 -12.74
N ASP A 20 15.66 0.02 -13.55
CA ASP A 20 15.09 1.24 -14.11
C ASP A 20 14.03 0.97 -15.18
N GLU A 21 14.12 -0.14 -15.90
CA GLU A 21 13.11 -0.51 -16.90
C GLU A 21 11.81 -0.93 -16.21
N LEU A 22 11.92 -1.83 -15.23
CA LEU A 22 10.78 -2.28 -14.44
C LEU A 22 10.14 -1.12 -13.67
N LEU A 23 10.97 -0.19 -13.16
CA LEU A 23 10.48 1.00 -12.48
C LEU A 23 9.72 1.94 -13.43
N GLY A 24 10.13 2.03 -14.69
CA GLY A 24 9.42 2.74 -15.74
C GLY A 24 8.07 2.11 -16.08
N GLU A 25 8.00 0.78 -16.16
CA GLU A 25 6.73 0.06 -16.36
C GLU A 25 5.78 0.26 -15.18
N ALA A 26 6.29 0.09 -13.96
CA ALA A 26 5.53 0.32 -12.74
C ALA A 26 5.02 1.77 -12.67
N ALA A 27 5.81 2.76 -13.10
CA ALA A 27 5.39 4.16 -13.14
C ALA A 27 4.18 4.37 -14.06
N LYS A 28 4.14 3.69 -15.21
CA LYS A 28 2.97 3.71 -16.11
C LYS A 28 1.75 3.05 -15.47
N VAL A 29 1.92 1.90 -14.82
CA VAL A 29 0.84 1.18 -14.12
C VAL A 29 0.24 2.03 -12.99
N PHE A 30 1.08 2.72 -12.22
CA PHE A 30 0.65 3.53 -11.08
C PHE A 30 0.35 5.00 -11.42
N GLY A 31 0.60 5.44 -12.66
CA GLY A 31 0.41 6.83 -13.08
C GLY A 31 1.33 7.82 -12.35
N THR A 32 2.53 7.40 -11.97
CA THR A 32 3.49 8.20 -11.20
C THR A 32 4.60 8.77 -12.07
N THR A 33 5.13 9.94 -11.68
CA THR A 33 6.16 10.66 -12.46
C THR A 33 7.54 10.64 -11.80
N THR A 34 7.67 10.09 -10.59
CA THR A 34 8.95 10.01 -9.87
C THR A 34 9.20 8.61 -9.34
N LYS A 35 10.47 8.19 -9.33
CA LYS A 35 10.93 6.91 -8.77
C LYS A 35 10.40 6.69 -7.34
N LYS A 36 10.49 7.71 -6.48
CA LYS A 36 9.97 7.68 -5.09
C LYS A 36 8.46 7.42 -5.05
N ALA A 37 7.67 8.11 -5.88
CA ALA A 37 6.23 7.92 -5.90
C ALA A 37 5.87 6.51 -6.38
N THR A 38 6.55 6.00 -7.41
CA THR A 38 6.37 4.63 -7.91
C THR A 38 6.69 3.59 -6.83
N ILE A 39 7.84 3.70 -6.16
CA ILE A 39 8.24 2.77 -5.10
C ILE A 39 7.22 2.79 -3.95
N ASN A 40 6.82 3.97 -3.49
CA ASN A 40 5.85 4.09 -2.41
C ASN A 40 4.46 3.52 -2.80
N ALA A 41 4.02 3.76 -4.05
CA ALA A 41 2.77 3.19 -4.57
C ALA A 41 2.84 1.66 -4.65
N ALA A 42 3.95 1.11 -5.15
CA ALA A 42 4.16 -0.33 -5.24
C ALA A 42 4.16 -0.98 -3.85
N LEU A 43 4.87 -0.40 -2.88
CA LEU A 43 4.90 -0.89 -1.49
C LEU A 43 3.50 -0.86 -0.86
N LYS A 44 2.74 0.24 -1.06
CA LYS A 44 1.36 0.33 -0.57
C LYS A 44 0.48 -0.73 -1.21
N SER A 45 0.59 -0.93 -2.52
CA SER A 45 -0.19 -1.93 -3.26
C SER A 45 0.07 -3.35 -2.75
N ALA A 46 1.32 -3.70 -2.48
CA ALA A 46 1.70 -4.99 -1.92
C ALA A 46 1.08 -5.21 -0.53
N VAL A 47 1.17 -4.22 0.36
CA VAL A 47 0.57 -4.29 1.70
C VAL A 47 -0.97 -4.37 1.63
N ASP A 48 -1.60 -3.56 0.79
CA ASP A 48 -3.05 -3.58 0.61
C ASP A 48 -3.54 -4.93 0.06
N ARG A 49 -2.77 -5.54 -0.85
CA ARG A 49 -3.06 -6.87 -1.39
C ARG A 49 -3.05 -7.91 -0.28
N GLU A 50 -2.05 -7.88 0.59
CA GLU A 50 -1.96 -8.83 1.70
C GLU A 50 -3.10 -8.64 2.69
N LYS A 51 -3.42 -7.39 3.06
CA LYS A 51 -4.57 -7.09 3.93
C LYS A 51 -5.89 -7.57 3.34
N ARG A 52 -6.10 -7.41 2.03
CA ARG A 52 -7.29 -7.94 1.34
C ARG A 52 -7.34 -9.47 1.43
N ARG A 53 -6.20 -10.15 1.33
CA ARG A 53 -6.10 -11.60 1.48
C ARG A 53 -6.43 -12.04 2.91
N GLU A 54 -5.78 -11.44 3.91
CA GLU A 54 -6.05 -11.72 5.33
C GLU A 54 -7.52 -11.51 5.67
N PHE A 55 -8.11 -10.41 5.20
CA PHE A 55 -9.53 -10.13 5.38
C PHE A 55 -10.41 -11.20 4.73
N ALA A 56 -10.11 -11.60 3.50
CA ALA A 56 -10.84 -12.67 2.83
C ALA A 56 -10.72 -14.03 3.55
N ASP A 57 -9.56 -14.33 4.12
CA ASP A 57 -9.36 -15.57 4.87
C ASP A 57 -10.10 -15.54 6.20
N TRP A 58 -10.12 -14.41 6.90
CA TRP A 58 -10.94 -14.19 8.09
C TRP A 58 -12.45 -14.30 7.80
N LEU A 59 -12.92 -13.79 6.66
CA LEU A 59 -14.31 -13.97 6.23
C LEU A 59 -14.65 -15.46 6.08
N LYS A 60 -13.77 -16.25 5.46
CA LYS A 60 -13.97 -17.70 5.27
C LYS A 60 -13.98 -18.46 6.60
N SER A 61 -13.26 -18.00 7.62
CA SER A 61 -13.26 -18.61 8.95
C SER A 61 -14.47 -18.24 9.80
N GLY A 62 -15.50 -17.60 9.24
CA GLY A 62 -16.71 -17.21 9.97
C GLY A 62 -16.57 -15.88 10.71
N GLY A 63 -15.67 -14.99 10.26
CA GLY A 63 -15.38 -13.72 10.91
C GLY A 63 -16.53 -12.70 10.94
N LEU A 64 -17.69 -12.96 10.30
CA LEU A 64 -18.85 -12.06 10.34
C LEU A 64 -19.96 -12.57 11.28
N PRO A 65 -19.79 -12.56 12.61
CA PRO A 65 -20.91 -12.80 13.49
C PRO A 65 -21.92 -11.64 13.35
N ASN A 66 -23.19 -11.99 13.21
CA ASN A 66 -24.34 -11.07 13.30
C ASN A 66 -24.40 -9.95 12.25
N LEU A 67 -23.90 -10.16 11.03
CA LEU A 67 -24.04 -9.18 9.92
C LEU A 67 -25.37 -9.29 9.15
N THR A 68 -26.26 -10.20 9.56
CA THR A 68 -27.51 -10.52 8.84
C THR A 68 -28.74 -10.52 9.75
N GLU A 69 -28.61 -9.99 10.96
CA GLU A 69 -29.74 -9.78 11.90
C GLU A 69 -30.39 -8.41 11.72
#